data_AF-A0AAE7J776-F1
#
_entry.id   AF-A0AAE7J776-F1
#
_cell.length_a   1.000
_cell.length_b   1.000
_cell.length_c   1.000
_cell.angle_alpha   90.00
_cell.angle_beta   90.00
_cell.angle_gamma   90.00
#
_symmetry.space_group_name_H-M   'P 1'
#
loop_
_entity.id
_entity.type
_entity.pdbx_description
1 polymer ?
#
loop_
_entity_poly.entity_id
_entity_poly.type
_entity_poly.pdbx_seq_one_letter_code
_entity_poly.pdbx_strand_id
1 'polypeptide(L)' 'MAFISRICATSRGSTIDAVGEGRYRVCDRQAHCAEVQGLWQAYETLRLQEQRTTS' A
#
# COMPACT_ATOMS: atom_id res chain seq x y z
N MET A 1 3.96 0.51 -20.87
CA MET A 1 4.59 0.83 -19.56
C MET A 1 3.56 0.58 -18.47
N ALA A 2 3.88 -0.19 -17.44
CA ALA A 2 2.99 -0.30 -16.28
C ALA A 2 2.94 1.06 -15.58
N PHE A 3 1.76 1.66 -15.47
CA PHE A 3 1.57 2.91 -14.73
C PHE A 3 1.63 2.57 -13.24
N ILE A 4 2.74 2.90 -12.58
CA ILE A 4 2.88 2.81 -11.13
C ILE A 4 3.20 4.20 -10.62
N SER A 5 2.28 4.79 -9.84
CA SER A 5 2.45 6.11 -9.25
C SER A 5 2.36 6.03 -7.74
N ARG A 6 3.39 6.48 -7.04
CA ARG A 6 3.42 6.45 -5.57
C ARG A 6 2.49 7.51 -5.00
N ILE A 7 1.51 7.07 -4.22
CA ILE A 7 0.58 7.94 -3.49
C ILE A 7 1.13 8.29 -2.13
N CYS A 8 1.68 7.31 -1.42
CA CYS A 8 2.27 7.56 -0.11
C CYS A 8 3.43 6.62 0.20
N ALA A 9 4.33 7.10 1.05
CA ALA A 9 5.33 6.31 1.76
C ALA A 9 5.31 6.74 3.23
N THR A 10 5.32 5.77 4.14
CA THR A 10 5.34 6.03 5.58
C THR A 10 6.78 5.99 6.09
N SER A 11 7.05 6.63 7.23
CA SER A 11 8.35 6.55 7.91
C SER A 11 8.72 5.13 8.35
N ARG A 12 7.73 4.22 8.44
CA ARG A 12 7.93 2.80 8.72
C ARG A 12 8.35 1.98 7.49
N GLY A 13 8.36 2.58 6.30
CA GLY A 13 8.78 1.95 5.06
C GLY A 13 7.65 1.31 4.26
N SER A 14 6.40 1.51 4.65
CA SER A 14 5.24 1.02 3.90
C SER A 14 4.84 1.99 2.80
N THR A 15 4.26 1.51 1.70
CA THR A 15 3.88 2.32 0.54
C THR A 15 2.47 2.03 0.05
N ILE A 16 1.84 3.02 -0.59
CA ILE A 16 0.69 2.83 -1.47
C ILE A 16 1.07 3.35 -2.84
N ASP A 17 0.97 2.50 -3.85
CA ASP A 17 1.24 2.83 -5.24
C ASP A 17 -0.03 2.57 -6.08
N ALA A 18 -0.49 3.55 -6.86
CA ALA A 18 -1.56 3.37 -7.84
C ALA A 18 -1.05 2.56 -9.02
N VAL A 19 -1.75 1.48 -9.36
CA VAL A 19 -1.39 0.58 -10.48
C VAL A 19 -2.35 0.68 -11.67
N GLY A 20 -3.33 1.59 -11.59
CA GLY A 20 -4.34 1.84 -12.63
C GLY A 20 -5.70 1.22 -12.33
N GLU A 21 -6.74 1.65 -13.06
CA GLU A 21 -8.11 1.10 -12.97
C GLU A 21 -8.71 1.12 -11.56
N GLY A 22 -8.34 2.13 -10.75
CA GLY A 22 -8.78 2.22 -9.36
C GLY A 22 -8.20 1.13 -8.46
N ARG A 23 -7.14 0.44 -8.88
CA ARG A 23 -6.37 -0.52 -8.09
C ARG A 23 -5.13 0.12 -7.51
N TYR A 24 -4.77 -0.37 -6.33
CA TYR A 24 -3.66 0.13 -5.53
C TYR A 24 -2.86 -1.04 -4.98
N ARG A 25 -1.55 -0.90 -5.00
CA ARG A 25 -0.61 -1.84 -4.38
C ARG A 25 -0.14 -1.24 -3.06
N VAL A 26 -0.33 -1.98 -1.98
CA VAL A 26 0.08 -1.60 -0.63
C VAL A 26 1.18 -2.55 -0.17
N CYS A 27 2.38 -2.03 0.05
CA CYS A 27 3.52 -2.84 0.49
C CYS A 27 3.92 -2.45 1.91
N ASP A 28 4.28 -3.43 2.73
CA ASP A 28 4.90 -3.20 4.04
C ASP A 28 6.43 -3.04 3.94
N ARG A 29 7.10 -2.81 5.08
CA ARG A 29 8.57 -2.70 5.18
C ARG A 29 9.31 -3.95 4.70
N GLN A 30 8.69 -5.13 4.78
CA GLN A 30 9.27 -6.41 4.37
C GLN A 30 9.01 -6.70 2.88
N ALA A 31 8.45 -5.72 2.15
CA ALA A 31 8.03 -5.85 0.77
C ALA A 31 6.91 -6.88 0.55
N HIS A 32 6.11 -7.19 1.58
CA HIS A 32 4.87 -7.91 1.39
C HIS A 32 3.82 -6.96 0.83
N CYS A 33 3.41 -7.23 -0.41
CA CYS A 33 2.48 -6.37 -1.13
C CYS A 33 1.10 -7.03 -1.25
N ALA A 34 0.05 -6.23 -1.05
CA ALA A 34 -1.33 -6.58 -1.33
C ALA A 34 -1.87 -5.63 -2.42
N GLU A 35 -2.59 -6.17 -3.40
CA GLU A 35 -3.33 -5.36 -4.36
C GLU A 35 -4.81 -5.29 -3.96
N VAL A 36 -5.34 -4.08 -3.88
CA VAL A 36 -6.70 -3.81 -3.44
C VAL A 36 -7.39 -2.82 -4.37
N GLN A 37 -8.72 -2.89 -4.40
CA GLN A 37 -9.53 -1.97 -5.19
C GLN A 37 -10.04 -0.83 -4.31
N GLY A 38 -9.89 0.40 -4.81
CA GLY A 38 -10.29 1.61 -4.10
C GLY A 38 -9.23 2.14 -3.14
N LEU A 39 -9.09 3.47 -3.11
CA LEU A 39 -8.07 4.14 -2.33
C LEU A 39 -8.31 3.99 -0.81
N TRP A 40 -9.57 3.95 -0.41
CA TRP A 40 -9.95 3.75 0.98
C TRP A 40 -9.47 2.39 1.52
N GLN A 41 -9.72 1.31 0.76
CA GLN A 41 -9.24 -0.03 1.12
C GLN A 41 -7.71 -0.10 1.18
N ALA A 42 -7.02 0.69 0.34
CA ALA A 42 -5.57 0.79 0.36
C ALA A 42 -5.06 1.39 1.68
N TYR A 43 -5.68 2.48 2.16
CA TYR A 43 -5.35 3.07 3.45
C TYR A 43 -5.69 2.16 4.63
N GLU A 44 -6.82 1.45 4.60
CA GLU A 44 -7.14 0.46 5.64
C GLU A 44 -6.11 -0.67 5.68
N THR A 45 -5.74 -1.19 4.52
CA THR A 45 -4.73 -2.26 4.39
C THR A 45 -3.39 -1.80 4.95
N LEU A 46 -2.96 -0.59 4.59
CA LEU A 46 -1.73 0.03 5.12
C LEU A 46 -1.79 0.13 6.66
N ARG A 47 -2.90 0.62 7.20
CA ARG A 47 -3.11 0.75 8.65
C ARG A 47 -3.04 -0.60 9.36
N LEU A 48 -3.60 -1.67 8.78
CA LEU A 48 -3.56 -3.02 9.36
C LEU A 48 -2.15 -3.62 9.30
N GLN A 49 -1.43 -3.44 8.19
CA GLN A 49 -0.05 -3.90 8.04
C GLN A 49 0.88 -3.22 9.06
N GLU A 50 0.76 -1.91 9.23
CA GLU A 50 1.58 -1.17 10.18
C GLU A 50 1.31 -1.51 11.66
N GLN A 51 0.09 -1.94 12.00
CA GLN A 51 -0.26 -2.39 13.35
C GLN A 51 0.34 -3.76 13.67
N ARG A 52 0.41 -4.67 12.69
CA ARG A 52 0.99 -6.01 12.85
C ARG A 52 2.48 -6.00 13.15
N THR A 53 3.22 -5.01 12.65
CA THR A 53 4.67 -4.91 12.86
C THR A 53 5.05 -4.36 14.23
N THR A 54 4.07 -3.93 15.04
CA THR A 54 4.28 -3.37 16.39
C THR A 54 4.12 -4.40 17.52
N SER A 55 4.05 -5.70 17.21
CA SER A 55 3.99 -6.80 18.19
C SER A 55 5.32 -7.51 18.37
#